data_AF-A0A3S4G4P0-F1
#
_entry.id   AF-A0A3S4G4P0-F1
#
_cell.length_a   1.000
_cell.length_b   1.000
_cell.length_c   1.000
_cell.angle_alpha   90.00
_cell.angle_beta   90.00
_cell.angle_gamma   90.00
#
_symmetry.space_group_name_H-M   'P 1'
#
loop_
_entity.id
_entity.type
_entity.pdbx_description
1 polymer ?
#
loop_
_entity_poly.entity_id
_entity_poly.type
_entity_poly.pdbx_seq_one_letter_code
_entity_poly.pdbx_strand_id
1 'polypeptide(L)'
;MVIIGSILTGVMASRQMCLHIMPGDTGYGSAFFGLHFYTWTLITSILIIIAVAVVLAISSMNVAFRSLNINPDLFSIVGWVFLLLITANLISTVLECGGGECAANPVTYKLLSK
;
A
#
# COMPACT_ATOMS: atom_id res chain seq x y z
N MET A 1 -0.21 9.61 11.60
CA MET A 1 -0.76 9.24 10.28
C MET A 1 -0.20 7.94 9.75
N VAL A 2 1.11 7.66 9.86
CA VAL A 2 1.73 6.40 9.37
C VAL A 2 1.05 5.14 9.93
N ILE A 3 0.83 5.07 11.25
CA ILE A 3 0.22 3.89 11.90
C ILE A 3 -1.20 3.63 11.36
N ILE A 4 -2.03 4.67 11.26
CA ILE A 4 -3.40 4.55 10.75
C ILE A 4 -3.38 4.06 9.30
N GLY A 5 -2.51 4.65 8.47
CA GLY A 5 -2.32 4.22 7.09
C GLY A 5 -1.92 2.74 7.00
N SER A 6 -0.93 2.30 7.78
CA SER A 6 -0.50 0.90 7.78
C SER A 6 -1.59 -0.07 8.25
N ILE A 7 -2.42 0.32 9.24
CA ILE A 7 -3.53 -0.51 9.71
C ILE A 7 -4.56 -0.67 8.59
N LEU A 8 -4.97 0.42 7.95
CA LEU A 8 -5.93 0.38 6.85
C LEU A 8 -5.40 -0.46 5.68
N THR A 9 -4.13 -0.28 5.29
CA THR A 9 -3.46 -1.11 4.29
C THR A 9 -3.47 -2.59 4.67
N GLY A 10 -3.18 -2.91 5.93
CA GLY A 10 -3.21 -4.29 6.44
C GLY A 10 -4.60 -4.91 6.40
N VAL A 11 -5.66 -4.14 6.73
CA VAL A 11 -7.05 -4.61 6.67
C VAL A 11 -7.48 -4.91 5.22
N MET A 12 -7.10 -4.07 4.26
CA MET A 12 -7.42 -4.31 2.86
C MET A 12 -6.66 -5.52 2.30
N ALA A 13 -5.38 -5.66 2.67
CA ALA A 13 -4.55 -6.80 2.28
C ALA A 13 -5.04 -8.12 2.89
N SER A 14 -5.46 -8.11 4.16
CA SER A 14 -5.99 -9.31 4.83
C SER A 14 -7.31 -9.76 4.22
N ARG A 15 -8.21 -8.84 3.86
CA ARG A 15 -9.42 -9.17 3.09
C ARG A 15 -9.07 -9.92 1.80
N GLN A 16 -8.12 -9.41 1.02
CA GLN A 16 -7.74 -10.03 -0.25
C GLN A 16 -7.07 -11.40 -0.05
N MET A 17 -6.25 -11.53 0.99
CA MET A 17 -5.66 -12.82 1.36
C MET A 17 -6.72 -13.85 1.75
N CYS A 18 -7.74 -13.44 2.50
CA CYS A 18 -8.86 -14.31 2.88
C CYS A 18 -9.72 -14.73 1.67
N LEU A 19 -9.83 -13.89 0.64
CA LEU A 19 -10.56 -14.24 -0.58
C LEU A 19 -9.83 -15.31 -1.41
N HIS A 20 -8.50 -15.36 -1.35
CA HIS A 20 -7.66 -16.28 -2.14
C HIS A 20 -7.02 -17.40 -1.30
N ILE A 21 -7.62 -17.76 -0.16
CA ILE A 21 -7.13 -18.84 0.71
C ILE A 21 -7.63 -20.23 0.30
N MET A 22 -8.63 -20.30 -0.61
CA MET A 22 -9.31 -21.54 -0.95
C MET A 22 -8.40 -22.49 -1.77
N PRO A 23 -8.50 -23.81 -1.53
CA PRO A 23 -7.68 -24.79 -2.25
C PRO A 23 -8.04 -24.82 -3.73
N GLY A 24 -7.04 -24.72 -4.60
CA GLY A 24 -7.20 -24.69 -6.06
C GLY A 24 -7.31 -23.29 -6.68
N ASP A 25 -7.25 -22.23 -5.86
CA ASP A 25 -7.17 -20.85 -6.34
C ASP A 25 -5.74 -20.52 -6.78
N THR A 26 -5.59 -19.96 -7.98
CA THR A 26 -4.28 -19.51 -8.51
C THR A 26 -3.88 -18.13 -7.99
N GLY A 27 -4.77 -17.45 -7.27
CA GLY A 27 -4.57 -16.09 -6.79
C GLY A 27 -4.73 -15.04 -7.90
N TYR A 28 -4.70 -13.77 -7.49
CA TYR A 28 -4.74 -12.62 -8.40
C TYR A 28 -3.40 -11.88 -8.46
N GLY A 29 -3.02 -11.46 -9.67
CA GLY A 29 -1.76 -10.79 -9.96
C GLY A 29 -0.56 -11.73 -10.01
N SER A 30 0.61 -11.16 -10.32
CA SER A 30 1.86 -11.92 -10.34
C SER A 30 2.37 -12.21 -8.92
N ALA A 31 3.06 -13.34 -8.78
CA ALA A 31 3.74 -13.71 -7.56
C ALA A 31 5.20 -13.23 -7.59
N PHE A 32 5.66 -12.69 -6.46
CA PHE A 32 7.05 -12.32 -6.22
C PHE A 32 7.61 -13.22 -5.12
N PHE A 33 8.69 -13.95 -5.40
CA PHE A 33 9.22 -15.00 -4.52
C PHE A 33 8.16 -16.03 -4.07
N GLY A 34 7.23 -16.38 -4.97
CA GLY A 34 6.18 -17.36 -4.68
C GLY A 34 5.03 -16.84 -3.80
N LEU A 35 5.02 -15.55 -3.44
CA LEU A 35 3.93 -14.91 -2.72
C LEU A 35 3.30 -13.81 -3.58
N HIS A 36 1.96 -13.73 -3.58
CA HIS A 36 1.25 -12.66 -4.27
C HIS A 36 1.45 -11.30 -3.59
N PHE A 37 1.27 -10.22 -4.34
CA PHE A 37 1.47 -8.85 -3.83
C PHE A 37 0.54 -8.49 -2.66
N TYR A 38 -0.66 -9.04 -2.57
CA TYR A 38 -1.52 -8.81 -1.41
C TYR A 38 -0.92 -9.40 -0.11
N THR A 39 -0.25 -10.55 -0.18
CA THR A 39 0.47 -11.12 0.97
C THR A 39 1.68 -10.29 1.35
N TRP A 40 2.46 -9.85 0.36
CA TRP A 40 3.58 -8.92 0.60
C TRP A 40 3.11 -7.62 1.25
N THR A 41 1.99 -7.07 0.78
CA THR A 41 1.41 -5.84 1.34
C THR A 41 1.05 -6.01 2.81
N LEU A 42 0.49 -7.17 3.18
CA LEU A 42 0.20 -7.51 4.58
C LEU A 42 1.50 -7.56 5.41
N ILE A 43 2.51 -8.29 4.94
CA ILE A 43 3.82 -8.39 5.62
C ILE A 43 4.45 -7.01 5.80
N THR A 44 4.49 -6.19 4.75
CA THR A 44 5.09 -4.85 4.84
C THR A 44 4.32 -3.93 5.77
N SER A 45 2.99 -4.04 5.84
CA SER A 45 2.18 -3.23 6.75
C SER A 45 2.53 -3.51 8.22
N ILE A 46 2.72 -4.78 8.58
CA ILE A 46 3.13 -5.21 9.92
C ILE A 46 4.56 -4.73 10.22
N LEU A 47 5.49 -4.90 9.28
CA LEU A 47 6.88 -4.43 9.44
C LEU A 47 6.95 -2.92 9.67
N ILE A 48 6.12 -2.13 8.96
CA ILE A 48 6.05 -0.67 9.16
C ILE A 48 5.55 -0.34 10.57
N ILE A 49 4.50 -1.02 11.06
CA ILE A 49 4.00 -0.81 12.43
C ILE A 49 5.09 -1.11 13.46
N ILE A 50 5.81 -2.22 13.31
CA ILE A 50 6.91 -2.60 14.19
C ILE A 50 8.03 -1.56 14.13
N ALA A 51 8.44 -1.14 12.93
CA ALA A 51 9.48 -0.14 12.75
C ALA A 51 9.11 1.19 13.41
N VAL A 52 7.88 1.65 13.24
CA VAL A 52 7.38 2.87 13.89
C VAL A 52 7.38 2.70 15.42
N ALA A 53 6.95 1.55 15.94
CA ALA A 53 6.99 1.27 17.38
C ALA A 53 8.41 1.30 17.94
N VAL A 54 9.40 0.73 17.22
CA VAL A 54 10.82 0.78 17.60
C VAL A 54 11.34 2.22 17.59
N VAL A 55 11.02 3.00 16.55
CA VAL A 55 11.43 4.42 16.47
C VAL A 55 10.85 5.22 17.63
N LEU A 56 9.59 5.00 17.99
CA LEU A 56 8.96 5.63 19.16
C LEU A 56 9.64 5.23 20.47
N ALA A 57 9.99 3.94 20.64
CA ALA A 57 10.70 3.45 21.81
C ALA A 57 12.10 4.10 21.93
N ILE A 58 12.86 4.19 20.84
CA ILE A 58 14.18 4.84 20.83
C ILE A 58 14.08 6.35 21.01
N SER A 59 13.06 6.99 20.44
CA SER A 59 12.83 8.44 20.60
C SER A 59 12.66 8.84 22.06
N SER A 60 12.20 7.93 22.92
CA SER A 60 12.10 8.18 24.37
C SER A 60 13.46 8.28 25.08
N MET A 61 14.54 7.81 24.44
CA MET A 61 15.89 7.72 25.03
C MET A 61 16.75 8.98 24.79
N ASN A 62 16.16 10.09 24.34
CA ASN A 62 16.84 11.37 24.08
C ASN A 62 18.09 11.26 23.18
N VAL A 63 18.09 10.27 22.27
CA VAL A 63 19.16 10.04 21.31
C VAL A 63 19.12 11.14 20.25
N ALA A 64 20.22 11.87 20.08
CA ALA A 64 20.32 12.89 19.05
C ALA A 64 20.37 12.22 17.67
N PHE A 65 19.26 12.29 16.93
CA PHE A 65 19.24 11.89 15.53
C PHE A 65 20.06 12.89 14.71
N ARG A 66 21.07 12.40 13.99
CA ARG A 66 21.81 13.21 13.02
C ARG A 66 20.85 13.60 11.91
N SER A 67 20.69 14.91 11.68
CA SER A 67 19.96 15.36 10.49
C SER A 67 20.68 14.86 9.24
N LEU A 68 19.94 14.15 8.40
CA LEU A 68 20.41 13.84 7.06
C LEU A 68 20.30 15.12 6.23
N ASN A 69 21.37 15.50 5.55
CA ASN A 69 21.35 16.64 4.63
C ASN A 69 20.72 16.18 3.31
N ILE A 70 19.39 16.22 3.26
CA ILE A 70 18.61 15.84 2.07
C ILE A 70 18.45 17.09 1.20
N ASN A 71 18.75 16.97 -0.10
CA ASN A 71 18.54 18.06 -1.04
C ASN A 71 17.03 18.39 -1.12
N PRO A 72 16.62 19.63 -0.79
CA PRO A 72 15.21 20.00 -0.70
C PRO A 72 14.49 19.92 -2.06
N ASP A 73 15.20 20.25 -3.15
CA ASP A 73 14.65 20.17 -4.51
C ASP A 73 14.33 18.73 -4.91
N LEU A 74 15.21 17.78 -4.57
CA LEU A 74 14.97 16.37 -4.85
C LEU A 74 13.77 15.85 -4.05
N PHE A 75 13.65 16.23 -2.78
CA PHE A 75 12.52 15.85 -1.94
C PHE A 75 11.20 16.40 -2.52
N SER A 76 11.20 17.66 -2.99
CA SER A 76 10.05 18.28 -3.63
C SER A 76 9.63 17.52 -4.90
N ILE A 77 10.58 17.18 -5.76
CA ILE A 77 10.31 16.42 -7.00
C ILE A 77 9.70 15.05 -6.67
N VAL A 78 10.28 14.32 -5.71
CA VAL A 78 9.76 13.01 -5.28
C VAL A 78 8.34 13.14 -4.73
N GLY A 79 8.07 14.20 -3.96
CA GLY A 79 6.74 14.50 -3.43
C GLY A 79 5.71 14.74 -4.55
N TRP A 80 6.06 15.52 -5.58
CA TRP A 80 5.20 15.76 -6.73
C TRP A 80 4.92 14.49 -7.55
N VAL A 81 5.95 13.68 -7.81
CA VAL A 81 5.80 12.40 -8.53
C VAL A 81 4.91 11.45 -7.73
N PHE A 82 5.09 11.36 -6.42
CA PHE A 82 4.27 10.53 -5.55
C PHE A 82 2.80 10.99 -5.54
N LEU A 83 2.56 12.30 -5.46
CA LEU A 83 1.22 12.87 -5.54
C LEU A 83 0.54 12.52 -6.87
N LEU A 84 1.24 12.72 -7.99
CA LEU A 84 0.73 12.38 -9.32
C LEU A 84 0.37 10.90 -9.41
N LEU A 85 1.26 10.02 -8.93
CA LEU A 85 1.02 8.56 -8.91
C LEU A 85 -0.24 8.21 -8.12
N ILE A 86 -0.42 8.75 -6.91
CA ILE A 86 -1.61 8.46 -6.11
C ILE A 86 -2.86 8.97 -6.81
N THR A 87 -2.84 10.19 -7.35
CA THR A 87 -3.99 10.75 -8.08
C THR A 87 -4.34 9.91 -9.31
N ALA A 88 -3.34 9.46 -10.08
CA ALA A 88 -3.55 8.59 -11.23
C ALA A 88 -4.14 7.23 -10.83
N ASN A 89 -3.62 6.61 -9.76
CA ASN A 89 -4.17 5.36 -9.23
C ASN A 89 -5.61 5.54 -8.77
N LEU A 90 -5.92 6.63 -8.06
CA LEU A 90 -7.29 6.95 -7.62
C LEU A 90 -8.24 7.08 -8.81
N ILE A 91 -7.84 7.82 -9.85
CA ILE A 91 -8.64 7.95 -11.08
C ILE A 91 -8.86 6.58 -11.71
N SER A 92 -7.81 5.75 -11.84
CA SER A 92 -7.91 4.40 -12.38
C SER A 92 -8.93 3.56 -11.59
N THR A 93 -8.89 3.59 -10.26
CA THR A 93 -9.84 2.86 -9.40
C THR A 93 -11.27 3.35 -9.58
N VAL A 94 -11.50 4.67 -9.69
CA VAL A 94 -12.84 5.22 -9.96
C VAL A 94 -13.34 4.79 -11.34
N LEU A 95 -12.48 4.78 -12.37
CA LEU A 95 -12.84 4.33 -13.71
C LEU A 95 -13.16 2.82 -13.76
N GLU A 96 -12.48 2.04 -12.93
CA GLU A 96 -12.64 0.59 -12.84
C GLU A 96 -13.90 0.18 -12.07
N CYS A 97 -14.19 0.85 -10.96
CA CYS A 97 -15.24 0.44 -10.03
C CYS A 97 -16.50 1.31 -10.07
N GLY A 98 -16.40 2.52 -10.64
CA GLY A 98 -17.46 3.52 -10.58
C GLY A 98 -17.68 4.03 -9.16
N GLY A 99 -18.94 4.18 -8.76
CA GLY A 99 -19.34 4.59 -7.41
C GLY A 99 -19.67 3.45 -6.44
N GLY A 100 -19.45 2.19 -6.84
CA GLY A 100 -19.78 0.99 -6.06
C GLY A 100 -18.56 0.21 -5.61
N GLU A 101 -18.78 -0.96 -5.01
CA GLU A 101 -17.70 -1.87 -4.63
C GLU A 101 -16.96 -2.41 -5.87
N CYS A 102 -15.63 -2.37 -5.83
CA CYS A 102 -14.78 -2.99 -6.83
C CYS A 102 -14.99 -4.51 -6.86
N ALA A 103 -14.91 -5.11 -8.05
CA ALA A 103 -14.78 -6.56 -8.16
C ALA A 103 -13.50 -7.01 -7.43
N ALA A 104 -13.49 -8.22 -6.88
CA ALA A 104 -12.28 -8.75 -6.21
C ALA A 104 -11.09 -8.82 -7.17
N ASN A 105 -11.35 -9.14 -8.45
CA ASN A 105 -10.37 -9.30 -9.52
C ASN A 105 -10.88 -8.58 -10.78
N PRO A 106 -10.73 -7.25 -10.88
CA PRO A 106 -11.21 -6.52 -12.05
C PRO A 106 -10.27 -6.76 -13.24
N VAL A 107 -10.88 -6.86 -14.43
CA VAL A 107 -10.19 -7.06 -15.72
C VAL A 107 -10.66 -6.05 -16.78
N THR A 108 -11.63 -5.20 -16.44
CA THR A 108 -12.23 -4.21 -17.33
C THR A 108 -12.56 -2.92 -16.59
N TYR A 109 -12.41 -1.80 -17.27
CA TYR A 109 -12.79 -0.49 -16.75
C TYR A 109 -14.29 -0.27 -16.95
N LYS A 110 -15.12 -0.42 -15.91
CA LYS A 110 -16.58 -0.33 -16.05
C LYS A 110 -17.07 0.99 -16.67
N LEU A 111 -16.40 2.10 -16.41
CA LEU A 111 -16.79 3.42 -16.95
C LEU A 111 -16.26 3.69 -18.38
N LEU A 112 -15.31 2.88 -18.89
CA LEU A 112 -14.76 3.01 -20.25
C LEU A 112 -15.14 1.83 -21.17
N SER A 113 -15.57 0.72 -20.59
CA SER A 113 -16.06 -0.45 -21.32
C SER A 113 -17.45 -0.13 -21.84
N LYS A 114 -17.52 0.24 -23.12
CA LYS A 114 -18.77 0.45 -23.85
C LYS A 114 -19.37 -0.89 -24.28
#